data_AF-A0A8H7N174-F1
#
_entry.id   AF-A0A8H7N174-F1
#
_cell.length_a   1.000
_cell.length_b   1.000
_cell.length_c   1.000
_cell.angle_alpha   90.00
_cell.angle_beta   90.00
_cell.angle_gamma   90.00
#
_symmetry.space_group_name_H-M   'P 1'
#
loop_
_entity.id
_entity.type
_entity.pdbx_description
1 polymer ?
#
loop_
_entity_poly.entity_id
_entity_poly.type
_entity_poly.pdbx_seq_one_letter_code
_entity_poly.pdbx_strand_id
1 'polypeptide(L)'
;MTEQTIQGAFRGAGLIPFDPKSVLSRLDIRPRTPSPVEEATELPQLWVPKTPNNPTEATSQTDYIKRRISRHQGSSPTSILAAMDQFSKGTCGTMHKMALLKAENQLLREANAILSKRRRAKRTRLRQGGSMTIDEGQALRDQNDVDEQIKQEDRQTRGRKPRDERKARRCGVCGKSGHNARTCQINMEISNEENSI
;
A
#
# COMPACT_ATOMS: atom_id res chain seq x y z
N MET A 1 70.93 49.44 -57.73
CA MET A 1 70.33 48.43 -56.84
C MET A 1 69.02 47.97 -57.46
N THR A 2 68.83 46.67 -57.62
CA THR A 2 67.60 46.10 -58.21
C THR A 2 66.55 45.84 -57.15
N GLU A 3 65.28 45.99 -57.51
CA GLU A 3 64.11 45.73 -56.64
C GLU A 3 64.18 44.37 -55.95
N GLN A 4 64.66 43.35 -56.68
CA GLN A 4 64.85 41.99 -56.15
C GLN A 4 65.86 41.94 -55.00
N THR A 5 66.90 42.78 -55.02
CA THR A 5 67.90 42.87 -53.95
C THR A 5 67.31 43.46 -52.69
N ILE A 6 66.45 44.48 -52.85
CA ILE A 6 65.76 45.15 -51.75
C ILE A 6 64.75 44.19 -51.10
N GLN A 7 63.92 43.52 -51.91
CA GLN A 7 62.95 42.51 -51.42
C GLN A 7 63.65 41.29 -50.78
N GLY A 8 64.83 40.92 -51.27
CA GLY A 8 65.66 39.88 -50.67
C GLY A 8 66.16 40.27 -49.27
N ALA A 9 66.62 41.50 -49.09
CA ALA A 9 67.08 42.02 -47.80
C ALA A 9 65.94 42.06 -46.76
N PHE A 10 64.74 42.50 -47.14
CA PHE A 10 63.56 42.46 -46.25
C PHE A 10 63.20 41.03 -45.83
N ARG A 11 63.22 40.07 -46.77
CA ARG A 11 63.01 38.64 -46.45
C ARG A 11 64.07 38.09 -45.49
N GLY A 12 65.33 38.47 -45.68
CA GLY A 12 66.43 38.10 -44.76
C GLY A 12 66.25 38.64 -43.34
N ALA A 13 65.58 39.79 -43.19
CA ALA A 13 65.25 40.39 -41.90
C ALA A 13 63.91 39.88 -41.30
N GLY A 14 63.24 38.92 -41.95
CA GLY A 14 61.93 38.40 -41.51
C GLY A 14 60.76 39.36 -41.77
N LEU A 15 60.99 40.47 -42.49
CA LEU A 15 59.96 41.41 -42.91
C LEU A 15 59.37 40.95 -44.24
N ILE A 16 58.21 40.31 -44.16
CA ILE A 16 57.49 39.82 -45.34
C ILE A 16 56.67 40.99 -45.92
N PRO A 17 56.83 41.33 -47.21
CA PRO A 17 55.99 42.33 -47.87
C PRO A 17 54.51 42.00 -47.72
N PHE A 18 53.67 43.00 -47.50
CA PHE A 18 52.23 42.83 -47.34
C PHE A 18 51.63 42.11 -48.56
N ASP A 19 51.24 40.85 -48.38
CA ASP A 19 50.54 40.06 -49.39
C ASP A 19 49.06 39.90 -48.99
N PRO A 20 48.16 40.72 -49.54
CA PRO A 20 46.74 40.62 -49.24
C PRO A 20 46.13 39.28 -49.70
N LYS A 21 46.72 38.59 -50.69
CA LYS A 21 46.19 37.30 -51.16
C LYS A 21 46.43 36.18 -50.14
N SER A 22 47.58 36.18 -49.47
CA SER A 22 47.87 35.29 -48.33
C SER A 22 46.81 35.42 -47.22
N VAL A 23 46.45 36.66 -46.88
CA VAL A 23 45.42 36.93 -45.86
C VAL A 23 44.05 36.42 -46.32
N LEU A 24 43.65 36.73 -47.56
CA LEU A 24 42.37 36.28 -48.11
C LEU A 24 42.27 34.75 -48.19
N SER A 25 43.36 34.05 -48.52
CA SER A 25 43.39 32.57 -48.57
C SER A 25 43.18 31.91 -47.20
N ARG A 26 43.48 32.61 -46.10
CA ARG A 26 43.24 32.14 -44.73
C ARG A 26 41.85 32.47 -44.21
N LEU A 27 41.13 33.39 -44.86
CA LEU A 27 39.78 33.80 -44.48
C LEU A 27 38.69 32.93 -45.12
N ASP A 28 39.01 32.16 -46.17
CA ASP A 28 38.16 31.10 -46.73
C ASP A 28 38.17 29.85 -45.83
N ILE A 29 37.83 30.04 -44.56
CA ILE A 29 37.54 28.96 -43.64
C ILE A 29 36.15 28.46 -44.02
N ARG A 30 36.07 27.35 -44.77
CA ARG A 30 34.81 26.64 -44.98
C ARG A 30 34.52 25.87 -43.68
N PRO A 31 33.58 26.31 -42.81
CA PRO A 31 33.27 25.56 -41.60
C PRO A 31 32.74 24.20 -42.03
N ARG A 32 33.57 23.16 -41.88
CA ARG A 32 33.12 21.79 -42.05
C ARG A 32 32.40 21.41 -40.77
N THR A 33 31.11 21.71 -40.71
CA THR A 33 30.23 21.06 -39.75
C THR A 33 30.26 19.58 -40.12
N PRO A 34 30.72 18.66 -39.25
CA PRO A 34 30.52 17.25 -39.52
C PRO A 34 29.02 17.03 -39.73
N SER A 35 28.64 16.39 -40.82
CA SER A 35 27.24 15.97 -41.04
C SER A 35 26.77 15.23 -39.79
N PRO A 36 25.55 15.51 -39.29
CA PRO A 36 25.01 14.74 -38.19
C PRO A 36 25.06 13.28 -38.62
N VAL A 37 25.69 12.43 -37.82
CA VAL A 37 25.52 11.00 -37.98
C VAL A 37 24.03 10.78 -37.78
N GLU A 38 23.30 10.36 -38.82
CA GLU A 38 21.98 9.76 -38.67
C GLU A 38 22.18 8.41 -37.97
N GLU A 39 22.61 8.45 -36.72
CA GLU A 39 22.24 7.40 -35.80
C GLU A 39 20.74 7.55 -35.65
N ALA A 40 20.00 6.52 -36.05
CA ALA A 40 18.69 6.25 -35.51
C ALA A 40 18.85 5.97 -34.01
N THR A 41 19.23 7.00 -33.25
CA THR A 41 19.15 7.00 -31.81
C THR A 41 17.67 7.06 -31.55
N GLU A 42 17.07 5.94 -31.14
CA GLU A 42 15.87 5.98 -30.31
C GLU A 42 16.12 7.10 -29.31
N LEU A 43 15.46 8.26 -29.49
CA LEU A 43 15.64 9.39 -28.59
C LEU A 43 15.44 8.84 -27.19
N PRO A 44 16.46 8.83 -26.31
CA PRO A 44 16.24 8.40 -24.94
C PRO A 44 15.15 9.30 -24.42
N GLN A 45 14.03 8.67 -24.05
CA GLN A 45 12.76 9.32 -23.76
C GLN A 45 13.01 10.70 -23.16
N LEU A 46 12.67 11.75 -23.93
CA LEU A 46 12.84 13.15 -23.51
C LEU A 46 12.34 13.25 -22.08
N TRP A 47 13.25 13.60 -21.17
CA TRP A 47 12.94 13.65 -19.75
C TRP A 47 11.78 14.63 -19.53
N VAL A 48 10.58 14.09 -19.27
CA VAL A 48 9.41 14.86 -18.89
C VAL A 48 9.48 15.02 -17.37
N PRO A 49 9.53 16.25 -16.82
CA PRO A 49 9.49 16.46 -15.39
C PRO A 49 8.15 15.93 -14.85
N LYS A 50 8.13 14.69 -14.37
CA LYS A 50 7.01 14.13 -13.62
C LYS A 50 7.08 14.62 -12.19
N THR A 51 5.92 14.90 -11.60
CA THR A 51 5.80 15.19 -10.18
C THR A 51 6.19 13.93 -9.40
N PRO A 52 7.20 13.98 -8.51
CA PRO A 52 7.55 12.84 -7.68
C PRO A 52 6.39 12.51 -6.73
N ASN A 53 6.08 11.23 -6.56
CA ASN A 53 4.93 10.78 -5.77
C ASN A 53 5.31 10.34 -4.35
N ASN A 54 6.60 10.13 -4.10
CA ASN A 54 7.12 9.76 -2.80
C ASN A 54 8.44 10.49 -2.49
N PRO A 55 8.85 10.57 -1.20
CA PRO A 55 10.07 11.27 -0.82
C PRO A 55 11.32 10.73 -1.51
N THR A 56 11.39 9.42 -1.76
CA THR A 56 12.53 8.76 -2.41
C THR A 56 12.66 9.15 -3.88
N GLU A 57 11.55 9.27 -4.60
CA GLU A 57 11.53 9.81 -5.96
C GLU A 57 11.97 11.27 -5.96
N ALA A 58 11.49 12.08 -5.01
CA ALA A 58 11.86 13.49 -4.91
C ALA A 58 13.36 13.69 -4.65
N THR A 59 13.98 12.86 -3.79
CA THR A 59 15.43 12.90 -3.56
C THR A 59 16.19 12.44 -4.80
N SER A 60 15.79 11.33 -5.41
CA SER A 60 16.47 10.81 -6.62
C SER A 60 16.44 11.79 -7.79
N GLN A 61 15.32 12.49 -7.99
CA GLN A 61 15.15 13.51 -9.01
C GLN A 61 15.97 14.75 -8.68
N THR A 62 16.00 15.18 -7.42
CA THR A 62 16.87 16.27 -6.97
C THR A 62 18.34 15.95 -7.23
N ASP A 63 18.80 14.75 -6.88
CA ASP A 63 20.19 14.32 -7.07
C ASP A 63 20.56 14.22 -8.56
N TYR A 64 19.62 13.82 -9.41
CA TYR A 64 19.80 13.87 -10.85
C TYR A 64 20.01 15.31 -11.36
N ILE A 65 19.17 16.25 -10.94
CA ILE A 65 19.27 17.65 -11.38
C ILE A 65 20.54 18.30 -10.82
N LYS A 66 20.89 18.06 -9.55
CA LYS A 66 22.15 18.52 -8.94
C LYS A 66 23.35 18.05 -9.78
N ARG A 67 23.41 16.77 -10.17
CA ARG A 67 24.47 16.22 -11.03
C ARG A 67 24.55 16.90 -12.40
N ARG A 68 23.42 17.28 -12.99
CA ARG A 68 23.39 18.03 -14.27
C ARG A 68 23.95 19.44 -14.12
N ILE A 69 23.54 20.14 -13.06
CA ILE A 69 24.03 21.49 -12.75
C ILE A 69 25.54 21.47 -12.49
N SER A 70 26.05 20.51 -11.73
CA SER A 70 27.49 20.39 -11.43
C SER A 70 28.36 20.15 -12.66
N ARG A 71 27.79 19.62 -13.76
CA ARG A 71 28.52 19.35 -15.02
C ARG A 71 28.46 20.53 -16.01
N HIS A 72 27.73 21.59 -15.69
CA HIS A 72 27.55 22.73 -16.59
C HIS A 72 28.81 23.62 -16.62
N GLN A 73 29.39 23.80 -17.81
CA GLN A 73 30.53 24.69 -18.05
C GLN A 73 29.99 26.12 -18.26
N GLY A 74 30.13 27.02 -17.28
CA GLY A 74 29.83 28.45 -17.53
C GLY A 74 29.37 29.30 -16.34
N SER A 75 29.20 28.77 -15.13
CA SER A 75 28.84 29.57 -13.95
C SER A 75 29.18 28.82 -12.65
N SER A 76 29.31 29.53 -11.52
CA SER A 76 29.38 28.89 -10.21
C SER A 76 28.01 28.31 -9.83
N PRO A 77 27.85 26.97 -9.71
CA PRO A 77 26.56 26.33 -9.49
C PRO A 77 26.05 26.45 -8.04
N THR A 78 26.85 27.01 -7.14
CA THR A 78 26.68 26.90 -5.67
C THR A 78 25.33 27.43 -5.17
N SER A 79 24.87 28.57 -5.69
CA SER A 79 23.58 29.17 -5.28
C SER A 79 22.38 28.29 -5.67
N ILE A 80 22.42 27.71 -6.87
CA ILE A 80 21.35 26.85 -7.39
C ILE A 80 21.31 25.54 -6.59
N LEU A 81 22.46 24.93 -6.33
CA LEU A 81 22.54 23.68 -5.55
C LEU A 81 21.99 23.84 -4.13
N ALA A 82 22.25 24.97 -3.48
CA ALA A 82 21.72 25.28 -2.16
C ALA A 82 20.19 25.43 -2.19
N ALA A 83 19.65 26.16 -3.17
CA ALA A 83 18.21 26.30 -3.37
C ALA A 83 17.53 24.93 -3.65
N MET A 84 18.17 24.07 -4.44
CA MET A 84 17.69 22.70 -4.69
C MET A 84 17.66 21.86 -3.42
N ASP A 85 18.64 22.00 -2.53
CA ASP A 85 18.68 21.26 -1.28
C ASP A 85 17.54 21.67 -0.33
N GLN A 86 17.31 22.98 -0.21
CA GLN A 86 16.17 23.52 0.55
C GLN A 86 14.84 23.04 -0.02
N PHE A 87 14.69 23.06 -1.35
CA PHE A 87 13.51 22.56 -2.03
C PHE A 87 13.28 21.06 -1.78
N SER A 88 14.33 20.25 -1.87
CA SER A 88 14.26 18.81 -1.60
C SER A 88 13.80 18.53 -0.17
N LYS A 89 14.38 19.23 0.82
CA LYS A 89 13.98 19.12 2.22
C LYS A 89 12.52 19.52 2.43
N GLY A 90 12.09 20.63 1.86
CA GLY A 90 10.70 21.10 1.94
C GLY A 90 9.69 20.14 1.28
N THR A 91 10.06 19.59 0.12
CA THR A 91 9.25 18.61 -0.61
C THR A 91 9.12 17.32 0.17
N CYS A 92 10.22 16.77 0.68
CA CYS A 92 10.21 15.56 1.52
C CYS A 92 9.36 15.77 2.78
N GLY A 93 9.51 16.91 3.46
CA GLY A 93 8.72 17.24 4.65
C GLY A 93 7.22 17.32 4.36
N THR A 94 6.85 17.94 3.24
CA THR A 94 5.45 18.03 2.79
C THR A 94 4.87 16.66 2.45
N MET A 95 5.63 15.83 1.73
CA MET A 95 5.20 14.47 1.38
C MET A 95 5.01 13.58 2.62
N HIS A 96 5.90 13.68 3.60
CA HIS A 96 5.75 12.94 4.85
C HIS A 96 4.47 13.36 5.60
N LYS A 97 4.22 14.66 5.73
CA LYS A 97 2.96 15.19 6.29
C LYS A 97 1.74 14.71 5.52
N MET A 98 1.80 14.72 4.18
CA MET A 98 0.72 14.22 3.33
C MET A 98 0.45 12.74 3.57
N ALA A 99 1.47 11.91 3.76
CA ALA A 99 1.31 10.49 4.08
C ALA A 99 0.58 10.29 5.41
N LEU A 100 0.95 11.05 6.45
CA LEU A 100 0.28 11.02 7.76
C LEU A 100 -1.18 11.47 7.64
N LEU A 101 -1.43 12.59 6.98
CA LEU A 101 -2.79 13.12 6.76
C LEU A 101 -3.65 12.12 5.99
N LYS A 102 -3.10 11.45 4.99
CA LYS A 102 -3.83 10.43 4.22
C LYS A 102 -4.21 9.23 5.09
N ALA A 103 -3.31 8.78 5.96
CA ALA A 103 -3.58 7.69 6.91
C ALA A 103 -4.67 8.10 7.93
N GLU A 104 -4.54 9.29 8.53
CA GLU A 104 -5.54 9.81 9.47
C GLU A 104 -6.91 9.99 8.78
N ASN A 105 -6.93 10.53 7.57
CA ASN A 105 -8.17 10.71 6.81
C ASN A 105 -8.86 9.37 6.53
N GLN A 106 -8.09 8.31 6.25
CA GLN A 106 -8.63 6.97 6.06
C GLN A 106 -9.26 6.42 7.36
N LEU A 107 -8.56 6.53 8.49
CA LEU A 107 -9.09 6.12 9.80
C LEU A 107 -10.37 6.90 10.15
N LEU A 108 -10.37 8.21 9.93
CA LEU A 108 -11.54 9.06 10.16
C LEU A 108 -12.73 8.67 9.28
N ARG A 109 -12.49 8.32 8.02
CA ARG A 109 -13.55 7.84 7.11
C ARG A 109 -14.13 6.51 7.57
N GLU A 110 -13.29 5.57 8.01
CA GLU A 110 -13.73 4.27 8.54
C GLU A 110 -14.55 4.44 9.83
N ALA A 111 -14.06 5.24 10.77
CA ALA A 111 -14.77 5.56 12.01
C ALA A 111 -16.12 6.24 11.73
N ASN A 112 -16.16 7.20 10.80
CA ASN A 112 -17.40 7.85 10.38
C ASN A 112 -18.38 6.89 9.70
N ALA A 113 -17.90 5.92 8.93
CA ALA A 113 -18.76 4.89 8.34
C ALA A 113 -19.41 4.01 9.42
N ILE A 114 -18.65 3.60 10.44
CA ILE A 114 -19.16 2.83 11.58
C ILE A 114 -20.19 3.65 12.38
N LEU A 115 -19.86 4.90 12.72
CA LEU A 115 -20.76 5.80 13.44
C LEU A 115 -22.04 6.06 12.65
N SER A 116 -21.93 6.25 11.33
CA SER A 116 -23.08 6.43 10.44
C SER A 116 -23.98 5.20 10.42
N LYS A 117 -23.41 3.99 10.32
CA LYS A 117 -24.17 2.74 10.42
C LYS A 117 -24.89 2.62 11.77
N ARG A 118 -24.21 2.92 12.88
CA ARG A 118 -24.80 2.90 14.23
C ARG A 118 -25.96 3.90 14.37
N ARG A 119 -25.78 5.12 13.87
CA ARG A 119 -26.83 6.16 13.87
C ARG A 119 -28.04 5.74 13.04
N ARG A 120 -27.84 5.16 11.85
CA ARG A 120 -28.92 4.62 11.01
C ARG A 120 -29.66 3.47 11.68
N ALA A 121 -28.95 2.54 12.31
CA ALA A 121 -29.55 1.44 13.06
C ALA A 121 -30.38 1.94 14.24
N LYS A 122 -29.85 2.87 15.05
CA LYS A 122 -30.60 3.50 16.15
C LYS A 122 -31.84 4.23 15.64
N ARG A 123 -31.74 4.98 14.53
CA ARG A 123 -32.88 5.69 13.94
C ARG A 123 -33.94 4.74 13.39
N THR A 124 -33.54 3.60 12.82
CA THR A 124 -34.46 2.55 12.37
C THR A 124 -35.19 1.91 13.55
N ARG A 125 -34.46 1.61 14.64
CA ARG A 125 -35.07 1.13 15.89
C ARG A 125 -36.06 2.13 16.47
N LEU A 126 -35.74 3.43 16.49
CA LEU A 126 -36.68 4.47 16.97
C LEU A 126 -37.92 4.60 16.05
N ARG A 127 -37.77 4.38 14.74
CA ARG A 127 -38.93 4.32 13.82
C ARG A 127 -39.80 3.08 14.05
N GLN A 128 -39.17 1.90 14.21
CA GLN A 128 -39.88 0.65 14.50
C GLN A 128 -40.51 0.66 15.90
N GLY A 129 -39.86 1.32 16.87
CA GLY A 129 -40.32 1.46 18.24
C GLY A 129 -41.21 2.68 18.49
N GLY A 130 -41.52 3.49 17.47
CA GLY A 130 -42.43 4.64 17.54
C GLY A 130 -42.15 5.65 18.67
N SER A 131 -43.01 6.65 18.80
CA SER A 131 -43.22 7.35 20.06
C SER A 131 -44.21 6.50 20.84
N MET A 132 -43.73 5.55 21.64
CA MET A 132 -44.59 4.74 22.48
C MET A 132 -45.34 5.64 23.48
N THR A 133 -46.66 5.58 23.45
CA THR A 133 -47.50 6.27 24.43
C THR A 133 -47.34 5.65 25.82
N ILE A 134 -47.65 6.39 26.88
CA ILE A 134 -47.49 5.90 28.26
C ILE A 134 -48.32 4.62 28.45
N ASP A 135 -49.52 4.56 27.86
CA ASP A 135 -50.44 3.43 27.97
C ASP A 135 -49.91 2.18 27.25
N GLU A 136 -49.34 2.32 26.05
CA GLU A 136 -48.67 1.22 25.35
C GLU A 136 -47.45 0.69 26.14
N GLY A 137 -46.72 1.58 26.80
CA GLY A 137 -45.60 1.22 27.67
C GLY A 137 -46.03 0.50 28.95
N GLN A 138 -47.21 0.81 29.48
CA GLN A 138 -47.79 0.13 30.63
C GLN A 138 -48.28 -1.26 30.24
N ALA A 139 -49.01 -1.39 29.12
CA ALA A 139 -49.47 -2.67 28.61
C ALA A 139 -48.33 -3.66 28.34
N LEU A 140 -47.19 -3.19 27.82
CA LEU A 140 -46.00 -4.02 27.63
C LEU A 140 -45.36 -4.48 28.94
N ARG A 141 -45.41 -3.67 30.01
CA ARG A 141 -44.92 -4.09 31.33
C ARG A 141 -45.82 -5.18 31.89
N ASP A 142 -47.12 -4.96 31.86
CA ASP A 142 -48.10 -5.93 32.34
C ASP A 142 -47.96 -7.27 31.58
N GLN A 143 -47.73 -7.20 30.25
CA GLN A 143 -47.50 -8.39 29.44
C GLN A 143 -46.19 -9.11 29.77
N ASN A 144 -45.11 -8.38 30.07
CA ASN A 144 -43.84 -8.99 30.49
C ASN A 144 -43.96 -9.64 31.88
N ASP A 145 -44.68 -9.02 32.81
CA ASP A 145 -44.92 -9.56 34.15
C ASP A 145 -45.72 -10.87 34.06
N VAL A 146 -46.74 -10.91 33.18
CA VAL A 146 -47.48 -12.14 32.88
C VAL A 146 -46.58 -13.20 32.25
N ASP A 147 -45.74 -12.85 31.27
CA ASP A 147 -44.82 -13.81 30.64
C ASP A 147 -43.76 -14.33 31.63
N GLU A 148 -43.31 -13.51 32.57
CA GLU A 148 -42.37 -13.89 33.62
C GLU A 148 -43.04 -14.81 34.63
N GLN A 149 -44.29 -14.52 35.00
CA GLN A 149 -45.11 -15.40 35.82
C GLN A 149 -45.35 -16.76 35.14
N ILE A 150 -45.70 -16.78 33.84
CA ILE A 150 -45.87 -18.02 33.06
C ILE A 150 -44.57 -18.82 33.04
N LYS A 151 -43.41 -18.17 32.84
CA LYS A 151 -42.11 -18.86 32.88
C LYS A 151 -41.79 -19.43 34.27
N GLN A 152 -42.19 -18.74 35.32
CA GLN A 152 -41.99 -19.18 36.69
C GLN A 152 -42.91 -20.35 37.04
N GLU A 153 -44.18 -20.28 36.63
CA GLU A 153 -45.13 -21.38 36.71
C GLU A 153 -44.65 -22.58 35.89
N ASP A 154 -44.22 -22.42 34.63
CA ASP A 154 -43.62 -23.49 33.84
C ASP A 154 -42.42 -24.16 34.52
N ARG A 155 -41.61 -23.39 35.25
CA ARG A 155 -40.51 -23.94 36.06
C ARG A 155 -41.00 -24.71 37.28
N GLN A 156 -42.12 -24.31 37.88
CA GLN A 156 -42.72 -24.98 39.04
C GLN A 156 -43.58 -26.19 38.64
N THR A 157 -44.36 -26.10 37.57
CA THR A 157 -45.20 -27.16 36.99
C THR A 157 -44.38 -28.21 36.27
N ARG A 158 -43.13 -27.90 35.88
CA ARG A 158 -42.09 -28.92 35.62
C ARG A 158 -41.65 -29.63 36.92
N GLY A 159 -42.63 -30.11 37.68
CA GLY A 159 -42.43 -31.16 38.66
C GLY A 159 -41.80 -32.36 37.96
N ARG A 160 -40.57 -32.67 38.37
CA ARG A 160 -39.84 -33.94 38.20
C ARG A 160 -40.55 -34.93 37.27
N LYS A 161 -40.42 -34.74 35.95
CA LYS A 161 -40.84 -35.79 35.00
C LYS A 161 -40.19 -37.09 35.45
N PRO A 162 -40.93 -38.22 35.56
CA PRO A 162 -40.29 -39.51 35.72
C PRO A 162 -39.30 -39.62 34.58
N ARG A 163 -38.02 -39.79 34.93
CA ARG A 163 -36.97 -40.01 33.95
C ARG A 163 -37.46 -41.16 33.07
N ASP A 164 -37.78 -40.85 31.81
CA ASP A 164 -38.11 -41.84 30.79
C ASP A 164 -37.18 -43.03 30.96
N GLU A 165 -37.81 -44.18 31.07
CA GLU A 165 -37.27 -45.51 31.33
C GLU A 165 -35.78 -45.58 31.02
N ARG A 166 -34.97 -45.77 32.07
CA ARG A 166 -33.57 -46.16 31.90
C ARG A 166 -33.59 -47.43 31.05
N LYS A 167 -33.30 -47.30 29.75
CA LYS A 167 -33.11 -48.40 28.81
C LYS A 167 -32.48 -49.57 29.56
N ALA A 168 -33.18 -50.70 29.60
CA ALA A 168 -32.72 -51.90 30.31
C ALA A 168 -31.23 -52.14 29.99
N ARG A 169 -30.40 -52.32 31.02
CA ARG A 169 -28.95 -52.49 30.82
C ARG A 169 -28.74 -53.71 29.92
N ARG A 170 -28.08 -53.49 28.78
CA ARG A 170 -27.70 -54.52 27.82
C ARG A 170 -26.28 -54.99 28.12
N CYS A 171 -26.01 -56.27 27.87
CA CYS A 171 -24.67 -56.83 27.94
C CYS A 171 -23.74 -56.12 26.96
N GLY A 172 -22.57 -55.66 27.41
CA GLY A 172 -21.59 -54.97 26.56
C GLY A 172 -20.94 -55.86 25.49
N VAL A 173 -21.03 -57.19 25.63
CA VAL A 173 -20.43 -58.16 24.69
C VAL A 173 -21.42 -58.57 23.60
N CYS A 174 -22.67 -58.91 23.96
CA CYS A 174 -23.66 -59.44 23.00
C CYS A 174 -24.90 -58.55 22.78
N GLY A 175 -25.02 -57.42 23.50
CA GLY A 175 -26.13 -56.47 23.33
C GLY A 175 -27.51 -56.93 23.84
N LYS A 176 -27.64 -58.14 24.39
CA LYS A 176 -28.89 -58.67 24.96
C LYS A 176 -29.07 -58.20 26.41
N SER A 177 -30.32 -57.99 26.83
CA SER A 177 -30.69 -57.69 28.23
C SER A 177 -30.79 -58.97 29.07
N GLY A 178 -30.63 -58.87 30.40
CA GLY A 178 -30.81 -59.99 31.34
C GLY A 178 -29.51 -60.61 31.87
N HIS A 179 -28.35 -60.24 31.34
CA HIS A 179 -27.03 -60.62 31.86
C HIS A 179 -26.01 -59.50 31.62
N ASN A 180 -24.84 -59.58 32.25
CA ASN A 180 -23.75 -58.60 32.07
C ASN A 180 -22.59 -59.23 31.27
N ALA A 181 -21.59 -58.43 30.89
CA ALA A 181 -20.45 -58.89 30.09
C ALA A 181 -19.68 -60.07 30.72
N ARG A 182 -19.65 -60.16 32.07
CA ARG A 182 -18.90 -61.20 32.79
C ARG A 182 -19.61 -62.55 32.79
N THR A 183 -20.93 -62.57 32.62
CA THR A 183 -21.73 -63.80 32.56
C THR A 183 -22.22 -64.11 31.15
N CYS A 184 -21.61 -63.49 30.14
CA CYS A 184 -21.97 -63.71 28.75
C CYS A 184 -21.35 -65.02 28.23
N GLN A 185 -22.18 -65.95 27.76
CA GLN A 185 -21.73 -67.22 27.20
C GLN A 185 -20.79 -67.04 26.00
N ILE A 186 -21.00 -66.01 25.19
CA ILE A 186 -20.12 -65.67 24.06
C ILE A 186 -18.69 -65.35 24.54
N ASN A 187 -18.55 -64.70 25.70
CA ASN A 187 -17.24 -64.37 26.24
C ASN A 187 -16.50 -65.60 26.81
N MET A 188 -17.25 -66.63 27.27
CA MET A 188 -16.66 -67.90 27.72
C MET A 188 -16.15 -68.74 26.54
N GLU A 189 -16.83 -68.69 25.40
CA GLU A 189 -16.40 -69.38 24.18
C GLU A 189 -15.11 -68.76 23.61
N ILE A 190 -15.02 -67.43 23.56
CA ILE A 190 -13.81 -66.72 23.09
C ILE A 190 -12.61 -66.98 24.02
N SER A 191 -12.80 -67.05 25.34
CA SER A 191 -11.71 -67.39 26.27
C SER A 191 -11.24 -68.84 26.18
N ASN A 192 -12.07 -69.74 25.64
CA ASN A 192 -11.69 -71.14 25.45
C ASN A 192 -10.95 -71.36 24.14
N GLU A 193 -11.21 -70.55 23.10
CA GLU A 193 -10.46 -70.60 21.83
C GLU A 193 -9.07 -69.96 21.93
N GLU A 194 -8.89 -68.90 22.75
CA GLU A 194 -7.57 -68.28 22.97
C GLU A 194 -6.59 -69.13 23.80
N ASN A 195 -7.06 -70.22 24.43
CA ASN A 195 -6.22 -71.16 25.21
C ASN A 195 -5.85 -72.44 24.45
N SER A 196 -6.06 -72.51 23.13
CA SER A 196 -5.69 -73.67 22.29
C SER A 196 -4.75 -73.33 21.13
N ILE A 197 -3.86 -72.35 21.30
CA ILE A 197 -2.71 -72.09 20.41
C ILE A 197 -1.42 -72.08 21.22
#